data_AF-A0AA51ZUZ5-F1
#
_entry.id   AF-A0AA51ZUZ5-F1
#
_cell.length_a   1.000
_cell.length_b   1.000
_cell.length_c   1.000
_cell.angle_alpha   90.00
_cell.angle_beta   90.00
_cell.angle_gamma   90.00
#
_symmetry.space_group_name_H-M   'P 1'
#
loop_
_entity.id
_entity.type
_entity.pdbx_description
1 polymer ?
#
loop_
_entity_poly.entity_id
_entity_poly.type
_entity_poly.pdbx_seq_one_letter_code
_entity_poly.pdbx_strand_id
1 'polypeptide(L)'
;IVIGVGESDKHGQLVSMLKNLFKDEINSPRRFEQIKTIGQLIEILEIRDIVSEDNVTILKHIAERLTNSEQLLDRIKHYETTHIPKTNLNYYAQPSIPEPVSNETSFLSTNPLPTTMSARKKERIYARITEGIGSNWKDLARNLGIRECRIDELNIEYPTVISKATKVLEEYETTRADPQRWFLVLCTALEKSRRRDLSR
;
A
#
# COMPACT_ATOMS: atom_id res chain seq x y z
N ILE A 1 17.17 -36.63 22.68
CA ILE A 1 16.42 -35.68 21.82
C ILE A 1 17.40 -34.59 21.43
N VAL A 2 18.07 -34.74 20.28
CA VAL A 2 19.06 -33.77 19.78
C VAL A 2 18.74 -33.52 18.33
N ILE A 3 17.73 -32.70 18.07
CA ILE A 3 17.38 -32.22 16.73
C ILE A 3 16.91 -30.77 16.93
N GLY A 4 17.64 -29.79 16.39
CA GLY A 4 17.20 -28.39 16.45
C GLY A 4 18.27 -27.31 16.27
N VAL A 5 19.57 -27.63 16.26
CA VAL A 5 20.62 -26.61 16.11
C VAL A 5 21.10 -26.47 14.66
N GLY A 6 21.04 -27.53 13.85
CA GLY A 6 21.58 -27.53 12.49
C GLY A 6 20.70 -26.88 11.41
N GLU A 7 19.38 -26.73 11.64
CA GLU A 7 18.48 -26.13 10.64
C GLU A 7 18.50 -24.60 10.67
N SER A 8 18.65 -23.99 11.85
CA SER A 8 18.71 -22.53 11.98
C SER A 8 20.01 -21.96 11.41
N ASP A 9 21.13 -22.68 11.58
CA ASP A 9 22.43 -22.27 11.05
C ASP A 9 22.47 -22.34 9.52
N LYS A 10 21.90 -23.39 8.92
CA LYS A 10 21.74 -23.50 7.47
C LYS A 10 20.86 -22.38 6.89
N HIS A 11 19.78 -22.03 7.58
CA HIS A 11 18.91 -20.93 7.16
C HIS A 11 19.64 -19.57 7.21
N GLY A 12 20.40 -19.32 8.28
CA GLY A 12 21.20 -18.09 8.42
C GLY A 12 22.30 -17.97 7.37
N GLN A 13 22.99 -19.07 7.06
CA GLN A 13 24.00 -19.13 5.99
C GLN A 13 23.36 -18.87 4.61
N LEU A 14 22.20 -19.44 4.35
CA LEU A 14 21.48 -19.25 3.09
C LEU A 14 21.02 -17.80 2.91
N VAL A 15 20.43 -17.19 3.93
CA VAL A 15 20.05 -15.77 3.89
C VAL A 15 21.28 -14.89 3.68
N SER A 16 22.39 -15.18 4.34
CA SER A 16 23.65 -14.41 4.17
C SER A 16 24.23 -14.53 2.76
N MET A 17 24.18 -15.74 2.17
CA MET A 17 24.59 -15.98 0.79
C MET A 17 23.72 -15.19 -0.20
N LEU A 18 22.39 -15.25 -0.04
CA LEU A 18 21.45 -14.51 -0.89
C LEU A 18 21.63 -13.00 -0.76
N LYS A 19 21.83 -12.48 0.46
CA LYS A 19 22.11 -11.05 0.70
C LYS A 19 23.32 -10.57 -0.09
N ASN A 20 24.41 -11.34 -0.08
CA ASN A 20 25.63 -10.97 -0.81
C ASN A 20 25.44 -10.94 -2.33
N LEU A 21 24.61 -11.84 -2.89
CA LEU A 21 24.30 -11.85 -4.32
C LEU A 21 23.54 -10.61 -4.77
N PHE A 22 22.60 -10.13 -3.96
CA PHE A 22 21.80 -8.94 -4.26
C PHE A 22 22.34 -7.67 -3.61
N LYS A 23 23.61 -7.65 -3.19
CA LYS A 23 24.19 -6.51 -2.47
C LYS A 23 24.16 -5.23 -3.31
N ASP A 24 24.48 -5.35 -4.60
CA ASP A 24 24.50 -4.24 -5.56
C ASP A 24 23.07 -3.72 -5.80
N GLU A 25 22.12 -4.64 -5.94
CA GLU A 25 20.69 -4.39 -6.11
C GLU A 25 20.01 -3.73 -4.88
N ILE A 26 20.41 -4.12 -3.66
CA ILE A 26 19.90 -3.52 -2.42
C ILE A 26 20.36 -2.05 -2.30
N ASN A 27 21.59 -1.77 -2.76
CA ASN A 27 22.23 -0.45 -2.76
C ASN A 27 22.01 0.34 -1.44
N SER A 28 22.09 -0.36 -0.31
CA SER A 28 21.88 0.22 1.01
C SER A 28 22.52 -0.65 2.09
N PRO A 29 23.65 -0.23 2.69
CA PRO A 29 24.33 -1.01 3.73
C PRO A 29 23.44 -1.19 4.97
N ARG A 30 22.64 -0.17 5.31
CA ARG A 30 21.70 -0.23 6.44
C ARG A 30 20.58 -1.25 6.20
N ARG A 31 19.94 -1.25 5.02
CA ARG A 31 18.90 -2.24 4.71
C ARG A 31 19.50 -3.64 4.60
N PHE A 32 20.70 -3.76 4.03
CA PHE A 32 21.46 -5.00 3.97
C PHE A 32 21.63 -5.61 5.37
N GLU A 33 22.04 -4.86 6.38
CA GLU A 33 22.16 -5.37 7.76
C GLU A 33 20.84 -5.79 8.38
N GLN A 34 19.74 -5.09 8.07
CA GLN A 34 18.43 -5.33 8.67
C GLN A 34 17.72 -6.59 8.15
N ILE A 35 18.13 -7.14 7.00
CA ILE A 35 17.55 -8.37 6.43
C ILE A 35 17.95 -9.57 7.29
N LYS A 36 16.95 -10.20 7.91
CA LYS A 36 17.07 -11.43 8.71
C LYS A 36 16.38 -12.63 8.09
N THR A 37 15.45 -12.42 7.15
CA THR A 37 14.66 -13.48 6.51
C THR A 37 14.63 -13.32 5.00
N ILE A 38 14.35 -14.43 4.29
CA ILE A 38 14.18 -14.42 2.82
C ILE A 38 13.00 -13.52 2.41
N GLY A 39 11.92 -13.51 3.20
CA GLY A 39 10.77 -12.63 2.93
C GLY A 39 11.14 -11.14 2.95
N GLN A 40 11.97 -10.71 3.91
CA GLN A 40 12.47 -9.34 3.95
C GLN A 40 13.37 -9.00 2.77
N LEU A 41 14.16 -9.97 2.29
CA LEU A 41 14.95 -9.79 1.08
C LEU A 41 14.03 -9.57 -0.13
N ILE A 42 13.01 -10.42 -0.31
CA ILE A 42 12.06 -10.31 -1.43
C ILE A 42 11.32 -8.97 -1.39
N GLU A 43 10.83 -8.54 -0.22
CA GLU A 43 10.14 -7.26 -0.06
C GLU A 43 11.02 -6.07 -0.48
N ILE A 44 12.32 -6.11 -0.17
CA ILE A 44 13.24 -5.04 -0.58
C ILE A 44 13.45 -5.04 -2.08
N LEU A 45 13.57 -6.23 -2.70
CA LEU A 45 13.75 -6.36 -4.15
C LEU A 45 12.49 -5.93 -4.91
N GLU A 46 11.31 -6.14 -4.34
CA GLU A 46 10.03 -5.66 -4.87
C GLU A 46 9.94 -4.13 -4.78
N ILE A 47 10.30 -3.52 -3.65
CA ILE A 47 10.36 -2.04 -3.49
C ILE A 47 11.33 -1.38 -4.48
N ARG A 48 12.37 -2.12 -4.92
CA ARG A 48 13.36 -1.64 -5.89
C ARG A 48 12.98 -1.92 -7.34
N ASP A 49 11.80 -2.48 -7.60
CA ASP A 49 11.29 -2.84 -8.94
C ASP A 49 12.16 -3.88 -9.66
N ILE A 50 12.88 -4.71 -8.89
CA ILE A 50 13.74 -5.75 -9.45
C ILE A 50 12.98 -7.09 -9.49
N VAL A 51 12.10 -7.30 -8.51
CA VAL A 51 11.09 -8.37 -8.51
C VAL A 51 9.73 -7.74 -8.78
N SER A 52 9.01 -8.26 -9.76
CA SER A 52 7.63 -7.86 -10.03
C SER A 52 6.81 -9.07 -10.50
N GLU A 53 5.50 -8.90 -10.63
CA GLU A 53 4.62 -9.95 -11.21
C GLU A 53 5.08 -10.34 -12.62
N ASP A 54 5.60 -9.38 -13.40
CA ASP A 54 6.07 -9.63 -14.76
C ASP A 54 7.53 -10.11 -14.80
N ASN A 55 8.33 -9.80 -13.77
CA ASN A 55 9.74 -10.16 -13.68
C ASN A 55 10.04 -11.10 -12.50
N VAL A 56 9.87 -12.40 -12.76
CA VAL A 56 10.14 -13.48 -11.78
C VAL A 56 11.55 -14.09 -11.87
N THR A 57 12.44 -13.51 -12.69
CA THR A 57 13.81 -14.01 -12.92
C THR A 57 14.62 -14.16 -11.63
N ILE A 58 14.47 -13.20 -10.71
CA ILE A 58 15.11 -13.24 -9.38
C ILE A 58 14.63 -14.43 -8.55
N LEU A 59 13.34 -14.76 -8.61
CA LEU A 59 12.79 -15.89 -7.87
C LEU A 59 13.37 -17.21 -8.38
N LYS A 60 13.63 -17.31 -9.68
CA LYS A 60 14.32 -18.46 -10.28
C LYS A 60 15.77 -18.58 -9.78
N HIS A 61 16.53 -17.48 -9.76
CA HIS A 61 17.89 -17.48 -9.22
C HIS A 61 17.95 -17.85 -7.73
N ILE A 62 16.98 -17.41 -6.93
CA ILE A 62 16.86 -17.80 -5.52
C ILE A 62 16.52 -19.29 -5.41
N ALA A 63 15.58 -19.77 -6.24
CA ALA A 63 15.16 -21.16 -6.26
C ALA A 63 16.30 -22.12 -6.64
N GLU A 64 17.09 -21.82 -7.66
CA GLU A 64 18.25 -22.65 -8.09
C GLU A 64 19.30 -22.87 -6.98
N ARG A 65 19.35 -21.98 -5.99
CA ARG A 65 20.30 -22.06 -4.86
C ARG A 65 19.73 -22.76 -3.62
N LEU A 66 18.43 -23.06 -3.62
CA LEU A 66 17.76 -23.80 -2.55
C LEU A 66 17.88 -25.31 -2.81
N THR A 67 18.31 -26.08 -1.81
CA THR A 67 18.66 -27.51 -1.94
C THR A 67 17.45 -28.43 -2.22
N ASN A 68 16.21 -27.93 -2.15
CA ASN A 68 14.96 -28.68 -2.33
C ASN A 68 13.90 -27.86 -3.10
N SER A 69 14.30 -27.21 -4.20
CA SER A 69 13.46 -26.24 -4.91
C SER A 69 12.84 -26.74 -6.21
N GLU A 70 12.90 -28.03 -6.52
CA GLU A 70 12.38 -28.56 -7.80
C GLU A 70 10.89 -28.23 -8.00
N GLN A 71 10.07 -28.43 -6.95
CA GLN A 71 8.66 -28.01 -6.96
C GLN A 71 8.48 -26.49 -7.08
N LEU A 72 9.39 -25.71 -6.51
CA LEU A 72 9.34 -24.24 -6.59
C LEU A 72 9.69 -23.76 -8.00
N LEU A 73 10.72 -24.35 -8.62
CA LEU A 73 11.15 -24.07 -9.98
C LEU A 73 10.04 -24.41 -10.97
N ASP A 74 9.37 -25.54 -10.81
CA ASP A 74 8.27 -25.92 -11.69
C ASP A 74 7.06 -24.99 -11.53
N ARG A 75 6.77 -24.53 -10.31
CA ARG A 75 5.74 -23.51 -10.09
C ARG A 75 6.11 -22.16 -10.71
N ILE A 76 7.38 -21.75 -10.65
CA ILE A 76 7.85 -20.52 -11.30
C ILE A 76 7.73 -20.64 -12.82
N LYS A 77 8.15 -21.75 -13.41
CA LYS A 77 7.98 -22.01 -14.85
C LYS A 77 6.51 -22.02 -15.26
N HIS A 78 5.65 -22.67 -14.48
CA HIS A 78 4.23 -22.69 -14.74
C HIS A 78 3.64 -21.27 -14.71
N TYR A 79 4.08 -20.45 -13.75
CA TYR A 79 3.71 -19.05 -13.68
C TYR A 79 4.19 -18.29 -14.93
N GLU A 80 5.44 -18.43 -15.37
CA GLU A 80 5.93 -17.81 -16.61
C GLU A 80 5.10 -18.19 -17.85
N THR A 81 4.59 -19.44 -17.91
CA THR A 81 3.76 -19.91 -19.04
C THR A 81 2.30 -19.45 -18.99
N THR A 82 1.76 -19.23 -17.80
CA THR A 82 0.33 -18.90 -17.61
C THR A 82 0.10 -17.42 -17.35
N HIS A 83 1.15 -16.71 -16.93
CA HIS A 83 1.09 -15.29 -16.63
C HIS A 83 0.87 -14.51 -17.92
N ILE A 84 -0.23 -13.76 -17.94
CA ILE A 84 -0.51 -12.80 -19.00
C ILE A 84 0.00 -11.46 -18.46
N PRO A 85 1.04 -10.87 -19.07
CA PRO A 85 1.55 -9.59 -18.64
C PRO A 85 0.41 -8.59 -18.57
N LYS A 86 0.37 -7.80 -17.49
CA LYS A 86 -0.61 -6.71 -17.39
C LYS A 86 -0.26 -5.68 -18.47
N THR A 87 -0.81 -5.87 -19.66
CA THR A 87 -0.81 -4.80 -20.65
C THR A 87 -1.59 -3.66 -20.01
N ASN A 88 -0.91 -2.55 -19.74
CA ASN A 88 -1.56 -1.29 -19.37
C ASN A 88 -2.26 -0.74 -20.62
N LEU A 89 -3.22 -1.50 -21.13
CA LEU A 89 -4.01 -1.12 -22.28
C LEU A 89 -4.92 0.01 -21.81
N ASN A 90 -4.61 1.22 -22.27
CA ASN A 90 -5.45 2.36 -22.00
C ASN A 90 -6.74 2.22 -22.82
N TYR A 91 -7.77 1.61 -22.22
CA TYR A 91 -9.07 1.41 -22.86
C TYR A 91 -9.73 2.71 -23.34
N TYR A 92 -9.32 3.87 -22.81
CA TYR A 92 -9.79 5.19 -23.27
C TYR A 92 -9.13 5.67 -24.57
N ALA A 93 -8.06 5.01 -25.02
CA ALA A 93 -7.40 5.33 -26.27
C ALA A 93 -8.02 4.59 -27.48
N GLN A 94 -9.03 3.74 -27.27
CA GLN A 94 -9.73 3.10 -28.39
C GLN A 94 -10.72 4.10 -29.02
N PRO A 95 -10.68 4.29 -30.36
CA PRO A 95 -11.71 5.06 -31.05
C PRO A 95 -13.05 4.38 -30.80
N SER A 96 -13.95 5.08 -30.13
CA SER A 96 -15.28 4.59 -29.78
C SER A 96 -16.06 4.25 -31.05
N ILE A 97 -16.17 2.96 -31.35
CA ILE A 97 -17.19 2.44 -32.26
C ILE A 97 -18.51 2.55 -31.50
N PRO A 98 -19.52 3.28 -32.00
CA PRO A 98 -20.80 3.38 -31.32
C PRO A 98 -21.57 2.08 -31.51
N GLU A 99 -21.58 1.22 -30.50
CA GLU A 99 -22.48 0.05 -30.45
C GLU A 99 -23.69 0.29 -29.53
N PRO A 100 -24.86 -0.29 -29.89
CA PRO A 100 -26.15 0.04 -29.32
C PRO A 100 -26.34 -0.57 -27.93
N VAL A 101 -27.05 0.19 -27.09
CA VAL A 101 -27.34 -0.13 -25.69
C VAL A 101 -28.26 -1.35 -25.60
N SER A 102 -27.72 -2.49 -25.18
CA SER A 102 -28.49 -3.61 -24.67
C SER A 102 -28.33 -3.72 -23.15
N ASN A 103 -29.47 -3.61 -22.47
CA ASN A 103 -29.61 -3.73 -21.02
C ASN A 103 -29.41 -5.18 -20.58
N GLU A 104 -28.31 -5.48 -19.90
CA GLU A 104 -28.12 -6.76 -19.22
C GLU A 104 -27.46 -6.50 -17.85
N THR A 105 -28.22 -6.80 -16.81
CA THR A 105 -27.84 -6.84 -15.40
C THR A 105 -26.55 -7.64 -15.13
N SER A 106 -25.59 -7.05 -14.42
CA SER A 106 -24.68 -7.74 -13.49
C SER A 106 -23.92 -6.75 -12.60
N PHE A 107 -24.43 -6.51 -11.40
CA PHE A 107 -23.70 -5.84 -10.33
C PHE A 107 -22.67 -6.80 -9.73
N LEU A 108 -21.50 -6.90 -10.35
CA LEU A 108 -20.29 -7.38 -9.69
C LEU A 108 -19.28 -6.24 -9.72
N SER A 109 -19.38 -5.34 -8.74
CA SER A 109 -18.34 -4.33 -8.51
C SER A 109 -17.17 -4.97 -7.76
N THR A 110 -16.41 -5.82 -8.46
CA THR A 110 -15.02 -6.07 -8.11
C THR A 110 -14.21 -4.96 -8.77
N ASN A 111 -14.10 -3.81 -8.09
CA ASN A 111 -13.20 -2.74 -8.53
C ASN A 111 -11.75 -3.14 -8.24
N PRO A 112 -10.88 -3.27 -9.25
CA PRO A 112 -9.45 -3.18 -9.05
C PRO A 112 -9.05 -1.71 -8.86
N LEU A 113 -8.09 -1.54 -7.98
CA LEU A 113 -7.48 -0.31 -7.48
C LEU A 113 -7.13 0.71 -8.58
N PRO A 114 -7.54 1.99 -8.47
CA PRO A 114 -6.68 3.10 -8.81
C PRO A 114 -5.88 3.45 -7.54
N THR A 115 -4.58 3.14 -7.52
CA THR A 115 -3.62 3.47 -6.44
C THR A 115 -3.54 4.98 -6.16
N THR A 116 -4.19 5.81 -6.97
CA THR A 116 -4.50 7.20 -6.62
C THR A 116 -6.00 7.41 -6.73
N MET A 117 -6.69 7.58 -5.60
CA MET A 117 -8.06 8.11 -5.59
C MET A 117 -8.08 9.39 -6.43
N SER A 118 -8.91 9.46 -7.47
CA SER A 118 -9.09 10.69 -8.26
C SER A 118 -9.33 11.88 -7.32
N ALA A 119 -8.69 13.02 -7.60
CA ALA A 119 -8.78 14.23 -6.78
C ALA A 119 -10.25 14.59 -6.47
N ARG A 120 -11.13 14.44 -7.46
CA ARG A 120 -12.59 14.67 -7.31
C ARG A 120 -13.25 13.72 -6.31
N LYS A 121 -12.79 12.47 -6.24
CA LYS A 121 -13.30 11.49 -5.26
C LYS A 121 -12.78 11.80 -3.85
N LYS A 122 -11.52 12.21 -3.74
CA LYS A 122 -10.92 12.67 -2.48
C LYS A 122 -11.64 13.90 -1.93
N GLU A 123 -11.88 14.91 -2.76
CA GLU A 123 -12.64 16.11 -2.39
C GLU A 123 -14.04 15.78 -1.88
N ARG A 124 -14.75 14.85 -2.55
CA ARG A 124 -16.08 14.40 -2.09
C ARG A 124 -16.05 13.72 -0.73
N ILE A 125 -15.00 12.92 -0.46
CA ILE A 125 -14.81 12.29 0.85
C ILE A 125 -14.58 13.37 1.92
N TYR A 126 -13.73 14.36 1.64
CA TYR A 126 -13.47 15.46 2.57
C TYR A 126 -14.71 16.30 2.83
N ALA A 127 -15.44 16.69 1.79
CA ALA A 127 -16.71 17.41 1.94
C ALA A 127 -17.67 16.62 2.87
N ARG A 128 -17.84 15.32 2.62
CA ARG A 128 -18.72 14.48 3.44
C ARG A 128 -18.27 14.38 4.90
N ILE A 129 -16.97 14.27 5.15
CA ILE A 129 -16.42 14.23 6.51
C ILE A 129 -16.63 15.58 7.20
N THR A 130 -16.35 16.70 6.54
CA THR A 130 -16.47 18.05 7.14
C THR A 130 -17.91 18.41 7.50
N GLU A 131 -18.88 18.00 6.68
CA GLU A 131 -20.31 18.13 6.99
C GLU A 131 -20.73 17.19 8.12
N GLY A 132 -20.17 15.98 8.14
CA GLY A 132 -20.55 14.93 9.08
C GLY A 132 -19.98 15.10 10.48
N ILE A 133 -18.73 15.58 10.64
CA ILE A 133 -17.93 15.43 11.87
C ILE A 133 -18.52 16.13 13.10
N GLY A 134 -19.18 17.26 12.92
CA GLY A 134 -19.72 18.06 14.02
C GLY A 134 -18.68 18.43 15.08
N SER A 135 -19.07 18.43 16.35
CA SER A 135 -18.22 18.87 17.47
C SER A 135 -16.97 18.00 17.72
N ASN A 136 -16.90 16.79 17.16
CA ASN A 136 -15.79 15.85 17.32
C ASN A 136 -14.56 16.15 16.42
N TRP A 137 -14.56 17.27 15.70
CA TRP A 137 -13.43 17.67 14.86
C TRP A 137 -12.10 17.80 15.64
N LYS A 138 -12.14 18.19 16.92
CA LYS A 138 -10.94 18.23 17.79
C LYS A 138 -10.38 16.83 18.04
N ASP A 139 -11.25 15.86 18.29
CA ASP A 139 -10.83 14.46 18.51
C ASP A 139 -10.24 13.87 17.23
N LEU A 140 -10.84 14.18 16.07
CA LEU A 140 -10.26 13.82 14.77
C LEU A 140 -8.85 14.44 14.61
N ALA A 141 -8.69 15.73 14.88
CA ALA A 141 -7.40 16.42 14.74
C ALA A 141 -6.32 15.80 15.64
N ARG A 142 -6.66 15.49 16.90
CA ARG A 142 -5.74 14.77 17.82
C ARG A 142 -5.37 13.39 17.31
N ASN A 143 -6.35 12.63 16.80
CA ASN A 143 -6.12 11.28 16.26
C ASN A 143 -5.32 11.29 14.95
N LEU A 144 -5.41 12.36 14.16
CA LEU A 144 -4.56 12.63 12.99
C LEU A 144 -3.14 13.11 13.39
N GLY A 145 -2.89 13.33 14.69
CA GLY A 145 -1.59 13.72 15.21
C GLY A 145 -1.24 15.20 15.00
N ILE A 146 -2.25 16.06 14.84
CA ILE A 146 -2.07 17.51 14.83
C ILE A 146 -1.76 17.97 16.26
N ARG A 147 -0.82 18.92 16.40
CA ARG A 147 -0.40 19.44 17.71
C ARG A 147 -1.56 20.18 18.39
N GLU A 148 -1.76 19.99 19.69
CA GLU A 148 -2.85 20.64 20.44
C GLU A 148 -2.80 22.18 20.32
N CYS A 149 -1.60 22.78 20.35
CA CYS A 149 -1.44 24.22 20.15
C CYS A 149 -2.04 24.70 18.83
N ARG A 150 -1.93 23.90 17.76
CA ARG A 150 -2.49 24.21 16.46
C ARG A 150 -4.01 24.02 16.42
N ILE A 151 -4.52 23.03 17.13
CA ILE A 151 -5.97 22.81 17.28
C ILE A 151 -6.62 24.01 17.97
N ASP A 152 -5.95 24.59 18.98
CA ASP A 152 -6.42 25.79 19.68
C ASP A 152 -6.36 27.03 18.78
N GLU A 153 -5.29 27.21 18.00
CA GLU A 153 -5.20 28.26 16.97
C GLU A 153 -6.37 28.16 15.98
N LEU A 154 -6.61 26.98 15.41
CA LEU A 154 -7.72 26.75 14.46
C LEU A 154 -9.09 26.99 15.10
N ASN A 155 -9.23 26.74 16.41
CA ASN A 155 -10.46 27.00 17.13
C ASN A 155 -10.78 28.49 17.26
N ILE A 156 -9.75 29.34 17.30
CA ILE A 156 -9.85 30.80 17.38
C ILE A 156 -9.99 31.42 15.98
N GLU A 157 -9.19 30.94 15.03
CA GLU A 157 -9.07 31.50 13.68
C GLU A 157 -10.34 31.29 12.83
N TYR A 158 -11.03 30.16 13.01
CA TYR A 158 -12.22 29.82 12.23
C TYR A 158 -13.47 29.80 13.13
N PRO A 159 -14.59 30.45 12.74
CA PRO A 159 -15.80 30.47 13.56
C PRO A 159 -16.64 29.19 13.40
N THR A 160 -16.68 28.60 12.20
CA THR A 160 -17.55 27.45 11.90
C THR A 160 -16.83 26.13 12.10
N VAL A 161 -17.56 25.12 12.56
CA VAL A 161 -17.05 23.76 12.76
C VAL A 161 -16.59 23.12 11.44
N ILE A 162 -17.31 23.40 10.36
CA ILE A 162 -16.97 22.89 9.02
C ILE A 162 -15.62 23.46 8.59
N SER A 163 -15.41 24.78 8.67
CA SER A 163 -14.13 25.39 8.30
C SER A 163 -12.96 24.89 9.15
N LYS A 164 -13.19 24.66 10.45
CA LYS A 164 -12.18 24.04 11.35
C LYS A 164 -11.79 22.64 10.85
N ALA A 165 -12.78 21.81 10.53
CA ALA A 165 -12.55 20.45 10.04
C ALA A 165 -11.87 20.42 8.66
N THR A 166 -12.25 21.33 7.75
CA THR A 166 -11.59 21.47 6.45
C THR A 166 -10.11 21.78 6.62
N LYS A 167 -9.77 22.75 7.49
CA LYS A 167 -8.38 23.13 7.75
C LYS A 167 -7.56 22.02 8.40
N VAL A 168 -8.17 21.24 9.30
CA VAL A 168 -7.56 20.04 9.87
C VAL A 168 -7.20 19.02 8.78
N LEU A 169 -8.08 18.80 7.81
CA LEU A 169 -7.83 17.86 6.70
C LEU A 169 -6.76 18.39 5.72
N GLU A 170 -6.79 19.68 5.38
CA GLU A 170 -5.77 20.34 4.55
C GLU A 170 -4.38 20.29 5.21
N GLU A 171 -4.30 20.53 6.53
CA GLU A 171 -3.05 20.51 7.26
C GLU A 171 -2.49 19.08 7.37
N TYR A 172 -3.36 18.10 7.57
CA TYR A 172 -2.99 16.69 7.52
C TYR A 172 -2.43 16.29 6.14
N GLU A 173 -3.08 16.73 5.05
CA GLU A 173 -2.62 16.51 3.69
C GLU A 173 -1.23 17.10 3.43
N THR A 174 -1.02 18.35 3.84
CA THR A 174 0.23 19.07 3.57
C THR A 174 1.40 18.56 4.41
N THR A 175 1.15 18.18 5.66
CA THR A 175 2.23 17.95 6.65
C THR A 175 2.58 16.48 6.81
N ARG A 176 1.63 15.55 6.64
CA ARG A 176 1.78 14.17 7.14
C ARG A 176 1.14 13.07 6.28
N ALA A 177 0.38 13.40 5.26
CA ALA A 177 -0.31 12.40 4.46
C ALA A 177 0.67 11.66 3.55
N ASP A 178 0.99 10.41 3.91
CA ASP A 178 1.56 9.44 2.99
C ASP A 178 0.55 9.22 1.84
N PRO A 179 0.90 9.51 0.56
CA PRO A 179 -0.01 9.41 -0.57
C PRO A 179 -0.68 8.03 -0.73
N GLN A 180 -0.07 6.97 -0.19
CA GLN A 180 -0.61 5.62 -0.25
C GLN A 180 -1.41 5.23 1.00
N ARG A 181 -1.10 5.80 2.17
CA ARG A 181 -1.70 5.41 3.46
C ARG A 181 -2.67 6.42 4.05
N TRP A 182 -2.79 7.61 3.45
CA TRP A 182 -3.58 8.72 4.02
C TRP A 182 -5.03 8.34 4.31
N PHE A 183 -5.64 7.53 3.44
CA PHE A 183 -7.04 7.10 3.56
C PHE A 183 -7.25 6.13 4.73
N LEU A 184 -6.36 5.14 4.89
CA LEU A 184 -6.43 4.18 6.00
C LEU A 184 -6.21 4.87 7.36
N VAL A 185 -5.25 5.80 7.42
CA VAL A 185 -4.99 6.59 8.62
C VAL A 185 -6.19 7.49 8.93
N LEU A 186 -6.82 8.08 7.92
CA LEU A 186 -8.03 8.90 8.08
C LEU A 186 -9.21 8.07 8.60
N CYS A 187 -9.50 6.90 8.02
CA CYS A 187 -10.54 6.00 8.52
C CYS A 187 -10.28 5.57 9.97
N THR A 188 -9.04 5.20 10.29
CA THR A 188 -8.63 4.84 11.65
C THR A 188 -8.83 6.01 12.64
N ALA A 189 -8.50 7.23 12.22
CA ALA A 189 -8.68 8.42 13.03
C ALA A 189 -10.16 8.75 13.26
N LEU A 190 -11.01 8.55 12.25
CA LEU A 190 -12.47 8.71 12.32
C LEU A 190 -13.13 7.67 13.25
N GLU A 191 -12.66 6.42 13.19
CA GLU A 191 -13.10 5.36 14.09
C GLU A 191 -12.76 5.69 15.55
N LYS A 192 -11.53 6.19 15.79
CA LYS A 192 -11.09 6.65 17.12
C LYS A 192 -11.81 7.92 17.58
N SER A 193 -12.26 8.78 16.67
CA SER A 193 -13.06 9.97 17.00
C SER A 193 -14.56 9.64 17.22
N ARG A 194 -14.89 8.36 17.46
CA ARG A 194 -16.24 7.85 17.78
C ARG A 194 -17.27 8.04 16.65
N ARG A 195 -16.82 8.26 15.41
CA ARG A 195 -17.68 8.44 14.23
C ARG A 195 -17.52 7.29 13.24
N ARG A 196 -17.94 6.10 13.69
CA ARG A 196 -17.95 4.86 12.90
C ARG A 196 -18.89 4.92 11.70
N ASP A 197 -19.88 5.82 11.74
CA ASP A 197 -20.80 6.14 10.66
C ASP A 197 -20.12 6.84 9.46
N LEU A 198 -19.04 7.58 9.69
CA LEU A 198 -18.28 8.26 8.63
C LEU A 198 -17.09 7.44 8.12
N SER A 199 -16.70 6.39 8.87
CA SER A 199 -15.59 5.51 8.50
C SER A 199 -16.01 4.33 7.62
N ARG A 200 -17.30 3.99 7.58
CA ARG A 200 -17.86 2.87 6.81
C ARG A 200 -18.49 3.38 5.53
#